data_AF-A0A536U1Q1-F1
#
_entry.id   AF-A0A536U1Q1-F1
#
_cell.length_a   1.000
_cell.length_b   1.000
_cell.length_c   1.000
_cell.angle_alpha   90.00
_cell.angle_beta   90.00
_cell.angle_gamma   90.00
#
_symmetry.space_group_name_H-M   'P 1'
#
loop_
_entity.id
_entity.type
_entity.pdbx_description
1 polymer ?
#
loop_
_entity_poly.entity_id
_entity_poly.type
_entity_poly.pdbx_seq_one_letter_code
_entity_poly.pdbx_strand_id
1 'polypeptide(L)'
;MADGINDVGSGWKIKREHFAELEAFNVVHVSEPQRYFLLVQSGDKLLDWREAVAFDGSAWQSVKGGGDHAFQHFETQISPILRFSGIADS
;
A
#
# COMPACT_ATOMS: atom_id res chain seq x y z
N MET A 1 -11.93 -16.49 -28.76
CA MET A 1 -13.11 -16.32 -27.87
C MET A 1 -12.80 -15.17 -26.93
N ALA A 2 -13.82 -14.37 -26.60
CA ALA A 2 -13.79 -12.98 -26.13
C ALA A 2 -12.63 -12.52 -25.21
N ASP A 3 -12.02 -11.41 -25.64
CA ASP A 3 -10.96 -10.62 -24.99
C ASP A 3 -11.57 -9.68 -23.93
N GLY A 4 -12.29 -10.28 -22.98
CA GLY A 4 -13.22 -9.61 -22.08
C GLY A 4 -12.62 -9.17 -20.76
N ILE A 5 -11.70 -8.22 -20.77
CA ILE A 5 -11.45 -7.36 -19.60
C ILE A 5 -11.33 -5.97 -20.19
N ASN A 6 -12.39 -5.16 -20.11
CA ASN A 6 -12.40 -3.69 -19.95
C ASN A 6 -13.84 -3.18 -20.10
N ASP A 7 -14.41 -2.67 -19.02
CA ASP A 7 -15.25 -1.47 -19.14
C ASP A 7 -14.92 -0.53 -17.97
N VAL A 8 -14.07 0.46 -18.26
CA VAL A 8 -13.81 1.60 -17.37
C VAL A 8 -13.95 2.88 -18.18
N GLY A 9 -15.17 3.16 -18.65
CA GLY A 9 -15.75 4.51 -18.80
C GLY A 9 -15.02 5.57 -19.65
N SER A 10 -13.93 5.23 -20.31
CA SER A 10 -13.14 6.07 -21.20
C SER A 10 -12.41 5.12 -22.15
N GLY A 11 -12.14 5.52 -23.40
CA GLY A 11 -11.71 4.63 -24.51
C GLY A 11 -10.37 3.89 -24.37
N TRP A 12 -9.88 3.63 -23.16
CA TRP A 12 -8.69 2.87 -22.85
C TRP A 12 -9.00 1.39 -22.72
N LYS A 13 -8.08 0.57 -23.24
CA LYS A 13 -8.13 -0.89 -23.10
C LYS A 13 -6.89 -1.38 -22.35
N ILE A 14 -7.08 -1.98 -21.18
CA ILE A 14 -6.09 -2.85 -20.53
C ILE A 14 -5.86 -4.08 -21.42
N LYS A 15 -4.61 -4.32 -21.81
CA LYS A 15 -4.19 -5.50 -22.57
C LYS A 15 -3.33 -6.41 -21.71
N ARG A 16 -3.14 -7.65 -22.15
CA ARG A 16 -2.29 -8.62 -21.47
C ARG A 16 -0.85 -8.13 -21.35
N GLU A 17 -0.34 -7.38 -22.34
CA GLU A 17 0.99 -6.79 -22.29
C GLU A 17 1.19 -5.83 -21.10
N HIS A 18 0.15 -5.08 -20.70
CA HIS A 18 0.25 -4.17 -19.55
C HIS A 18 0.45 -4.91 -18.22
N PHE A 19 -0.04 -6.15 -18.11
CA PHE A 19 0.22 -6.97 -16.92
C PHE A 19 1.68 -7.44 -16.87
N ALA A 20 2.25 -7.83 -18.00
CA ALA A 20 3.66 -8.21 -18.07
C ALA A 20 4.58 -7.01 -17.74
N GLU A 21 4.20 -5.81 -18.16
CA GLU A 21 4.90 -4.57 -17.77
C GLU A 21 4.82 -4.32 -16.26
N LEU A 22 3.65 -4.51 -15.64
CA LEU A 22 3.50 -4.39 -14.17
C LEU A 22 4.31 -5.44 -13.41
N GLU A 23 4.32 -6.70 -13.89
CA GLU A 23 5.10 -7.78 -13.28
C GLU A 23 6.61 -7.48 -13.31
N ALA A 24 7.11 -6.78 -14.33
CA ALA A 24 8.51 -6.39 -14.41
C ALA A 24 8.93 -5.39 -13.31
N PHE A 25 7.97 -4.69 -12.68
CA PHE A 25 8.22 -3.79 -11.55
C PHE A 25 8.06 -4.48 -10.18
N ASN A 26 7.77 -5.79 -10.15
CA ASN A 26 7.57 -6.49 -8.89
C ASN A 26 8.83 -6.47 -8.02
N VAL A 27 8.71 -5.94 -6.81
CA VAL A 27 9.78 -5.90 -5.81
C VAL A 27 9.52 -7.00 -4.79
N VAL A 28 10.41 -7.97 -4.68
CA VAL A 28 10.22 -9.13 -3.78
C VAL A 28 10.42 -8.74 -2.31
N HIS A 29 11.37 -7.82 -2.04
CA HIS A 29 11.64 -7.30 -0.70
C HIS A 29 12.09 -5.84 -0.78
N VAL A 30 11.67 -5.03 0.19
CA VAL A 30 12.17 -3.65 0.35
C VAL A 30 13.68 -3.67 0.63
N SER A 31 14.44 -2.86 -0.10
CA SER A 31 15.92 -2.86 -0.01
C SER A 31 16.46 -2.17 1.23
N GLU A 32 15.77 -1.13 1.72
CA GLU A 32 16.16 -0.32 2.87
C GLU A 32 14.93 -0.11 3.78
N PRO A 33 14.59 -1.10 4.63
CA PRO A 33 13.35 -1.08 5.42
C PRO A 33 13.18 0.17 6.29
N GLN A 34 14.29 0.77 6.74
CA GLN A 34 14.29 1.96 7.61
C GLN A 34 13.73 3.21 6.92
N ARG A 35 13.62 3.20 5.58
CA ARG A 35 13.01 4.29 4.80
C ARG A 35 11.50 4.20 4.68
N TYR A 36 10.90 3.12 5.18
CA TYR A 36 9.47 2.89 5.07
C TYR A 36 8.81 2.92 6.45
N PHE A 37 7.61 3.49 6.49
CA PHE A 37 6.72 3.46 7.64
C PHE A 37 5.33 3.02 7.17
N LEU A 38 4.99 1.77 7.45
CA LEU A 38 3.69 1.19 7.12
C LEU A 38 2.62 1.68 8.09
N LEU A 39 1.54 2.24 7.56
CA LEU A 39 0.32 2.54 8.29
C LEU A 39 -0.79 1.64 7.73
N VAL A 40 -1.36 0.76 8.55
CA VAL A 40 -2.43 -0.14 8.09
C VAL A 40 -3.48 -0.36 9.17
N GLN A 41 -4.72 -0.58 8.74
CA GLN A 41 -5.83 -0.90 9.64
C GLN A 41 -6.42 -2.27 9.27
N SER A 42 -6.62 -3.11 10.27
CA SER A 42 -7.08 -4.49 10.09
C SER A 42 -8.50 -4.64 9.52
N GLY A 43 -9.28 -3.56 9.49
CA GLY A 43 -10.60 -3.48 8.88
C GLY A 43 -10.59 -3.16 7.38
N ASP A 44 -9.43 -2.97 6.76
CA ASP A 44 -9.31 -2.92 5.31
C ASP A 44 -9.83 -4.24 4.69
N LYS A 45 -10.78 -4.11 3.76
CA LYS A 45 -11.40 -5.23 3.03
C LYS A 45 -11.00 -5.25 1.55
N LEU A 46 -10.34 -4.20 1.08
CA LEU A 46 -9.86 -4.10 -0.30
C LEU A 46 -8.49 -4.76 -0.42
N LEU A 47 -7.62 -4.55 0.56
CA LEU A 47 -6.29 -5.18 0.63
C LEU A 47 -6.14 -5.97 1.95
N ASP A 48 -5.47 -7.12 1.90
CA ASP A 48 -5.18 -7.86 3.13
C ASP A 48 -4.01 -7.20 3.88
N TRP A 49 -4.33 -6.59 5.02
CA TRP A 49 -3.34 -5.94 5.86
C TRP A 49 -2.20 -6.87 6.30
N ARG A 50 -2.42 -8.19 6.38
CA ARG A 50 -1.40 -9.16 6.77
C ARG A 50 -0.29 -9.28 5.73
N GLU A 51 -0.64 -9.15 4.45
CA GLU A 51 0.33 -9.17 3.37
C GLU A 51 1.24 -7.94 3.46
N ALA A 52 0.67 -6.76 3.70
CA ALA A 52 1.45 -5.52 3.92
C ALA A 52 2.40 -5.65 5.12
N VAL A 53 1.88 -6.14 6.27
CA VAL A 53 2.70 -6.35 7.48
C VAL A 53 3.85 -7.32 7.24
N ALA A 54 3.61 -8.40 6.48
CA ALA A 54 4.63 -9.38 6.15
C ALA A 54 5.68 -8.81 5.18
N PHE A 55 5.24 -8.09 4.15
CA PHE A 55 6.10 -7.47 3.15
C PHE A 55 7.03 -6.42 3.77
N ASP A 56 6.48 -5.57 4.65
CA ASP A 56 7.20 -4.50 5.35
C ASP A 56 7.78 -4.95 6.70
N GLY A 57 7.97 -6.25 6.93
CA GLY A 57 8.26 -6.84 8.26
C GLY A 57 9.43 -6.23 9.05
N SER A 58 10.41 -5.62 8.38
CA SER A 58 11.57 -4.94 9.01
C SER A 58 11.47 -3.41 9.01
N ALA A 59 10.41 -2.84 8.45
CA ALA A 59 10.15 -1.41 8.43
C ALA A 59 9.46 -0.97 9.73
N TRP A 60 9.31 0.34 9.91
CA TRP A 60 8.45 0.87 10.95
C TRP A 60 7.00 0.54 10.62
N GLN A 61 6.19 0.18 11.61
CA GLN A 61 4.79 -0.18 11.38
C GLN A 61 3.85 0.36 12.46
N SER A 62 2.66 0.78 12.02
CA SER A 62 1.51 1.12 12.86
C SER A 62 0.32 0.30 12.37
N VAL A 63 0.04 -0.80 13.06
CA VAL A 63 -1.08 -1.70 12.76
C VAL A 63 -2.21 -1.39 13.73
N LYS A 64 -3.34 -0.89 13.21
CA LYS A 64 -4.51 -0.52 14.03
C LYS A 64 -5.66 -1.52 13.89
N GLY A 65 -6.39 -1.73 14.99
CA GLY A 65 -7.62 -2.51 15.00
C GLY A 65 -8.78 -1.79 14.31
N GLY A 66 -9.60 -2.51 13.52
CA GLY A 66 -10.77 -1.93 12.84
C GLY A 66 -10.39 -1.01 11.68
N GLY A 67 -11.20 0.02 11.41
CA GLY A 67 -10.94 0.98 10.33
C GLY A 67 -11.31 0.47 8.94
N ASP A 68 -10.70 1.04 7.90
CA ASP A 68 -10.89 0.67 6.49
C ASP A 68 -9.72 1.15 5.61
N HIS A 69 -9.84 0.92 4.30
CA HIS A 69 -8.82 1.28 3.30
C HIS A 69 -8.54 2.79 3.20
N ALA A 70 -9.52 3.64 3.54
CA ALA A 70 -9.33 5.09 3.54
C ALA A 70 -8.49 5.59 4.73
N PHE A 71 -8.14 4.67 5.65
CA PHE A 71 -7.43 4.92 6.89
C PHE A 71 -8.18 5.91 7.81
N GLN A 72 -9.08 5.38 8.62
CA GLN A 72 -9.84 6.15 9.62
C GLN A 72 -8.91 6.79 10.66
N HIS A 73 -9.23 8.01 11.09
CA HIS A 73 -8.47 8.78 12.08
C HIS A 73 -7.01 9.05 11.67
N PHE A 74 -6.77 9.30 10.39
CA PHE A 74 -5.45 9.59 9.83
C PHE A 74 -4.73 10.75 10.52
N GLU A 75 -5.46 11.76 11.01
CA GLU A 75 -4.92 12.91 11.74
C GLU A 75 -4.05 12.50 12.93
N THR A 76 -4.38 11.37 13.57
CA THR A 76 -3.61 10.82 14.70
C THR A 76 -2.23 10.31 14.29
N GLN A 77 -1.97 10.12 12.99
CA GLN A 77 -0.71 9.65 12.44
C GLN A 77 0.18 10.80 11.93
N ILE A 78 -0.32 12.03 11.83
CA ILE A 78 0.47 13.17 11.33
C ILE A 78 1.74 13.37 12.16
N SER A 79 1.64 13.41 13.49
CA SER A 79 2.81 13.58 14.36
C SER A 79 3.83 12.43 14.23
N PRO A 80 3.43 11.13 14.30
CA PRO A 80 4.31 10.02 13.98
C PRO A 80 4.99 10.11 12.61
N ILE A 81 4.24 10.48 11.56
CA ILE A 81 4.77 10.64 10.19
C ILE A 81 5.84 11.73 10.16
N LEU A 82 5.60 12.89 10.77
CA LEU A 82 6.56 13.99 10.79
C LEU A 82 7.85 13.64 11.56
N ARG A 83 7.73 12.89 12.66
CA ARG A 83 8.89 12.36 13.40
C ARG A 83 9.68 11.36 12.57
N PHE A 84 8.99 10.40 11.95
CA PHE A 84 9.62 9.44 11.04
C PHE A 84 10.33 10.13 9.87
N SER A 85 9.74 11.20 9.35
CA SER A 85 10.29 11.98 8.23
C SER A 85 11.47 12.89 8.63
N GLY A 86 11.82 12.97 9.91
CA GLY A 86 12.85 13.89 10.43
C GLY A 86 12.46 15.37 10.35
N ILE A 87 11.16 15.68 10.17
CA ILE A 87 10.65 17.07 10.08
C ILE A 87 10.31 17.63 11.46
N ALA A 88 9.91 16.77 12.40
CA ALA A 88 9.61 17.13 13.78
C ALA A 88 10.50 16.37 14.76
N ASP A 89 10.81 17.01 15.89
CA ASP A 89 11.68 16.43 16.92
C ASP A 89 11.07 15.17 17.57
N SER A 90 11.99 14.32 18.07
CA SER A 90 11.75 12.98 18.63
C SER A 90 10.96 12.94 19.92
#